data_AF-E3MR20-F1
#
_entry.id   AF-E3MR20-F1
#
_cell.length_a   1.000
_cell.length_b   1.000
_cell.length_c   1.000
_cell.angle_alpha   90.00
_cell.angle_beta   90.00
_cell.angle_gamma   90.00
#
_symmetry.space_group_name_H-M   'P 1'
#
loop_
_entity.id
_entity.type
_entity.pdbx_description
1 polymer ?
#
loop_
_entity_poly.entity_id
_entity_poly.type
_entity_poly.pdbx_seq_one_letter_code
_entity_poly.pdbx_strand_id
1 'polypeptide(L)'
;MAKEEILKMGREEFFKSVKMEYRRYFEPFEEPESVYPDGRINIDCTCLHSALAHRCGYLIRQALVCFNASKTTPRGLDCEKEFVAHAICTEESNSNSS
;
A
#
# COMPACT_ATOMS: atom_id res chain seq x y z
N MET A 1 50.73 2.08 -25.96
CA MET A 1 50.47 3.16 -24.99
C MET A 1 49.03 3.60 -25.22
N ALA A 2 48.07 3.05 -24.47
CA ALA A 2 46.68 3.48 -24.58
C ALA A 2 46.55 4.82 -23.85
N LYS A 3 46.00 5.83 -24.52
CA LYS A 3 45.78 7.15 -23.94
C LYS A 3 44.57 7.06 -23.02
N GLU A 4 44.78 7.24 -21.71
CA GLU A 4 43.67 7.35 -20.76
C GLU A 4 43.00 8.71 -20.96
N GLU A 5 41.81 8.72 -21.58
CA GLU A 5 40.95 9.90 -21.66
C GLU A 5 39.88 9.82 -20.57
N ILE A 6 39.86 10.82 -19.68
CA ILE A 6 38.85 10.94 -18.63
C ILE A 6 37.59 11.55 -19.25
N LEU A 7 36.58 10.72 -19.53
CA LEU A 7 35.26 11.16 -19.96
C LEU A 7 34.48 11.71 -18.75
N LYS A 8 34.19 13.01 -18.73
CA LYS A 8 33.38 13.64 -17.67
C LYS A 8 31.90 13.59 -18.04
N MET A 9 31.13 12.79 -17.31
CA MET A 9 29.68 12.67 -17.46
C MET A 9 28.96 13.77 -16.68
N GLY A 10 28.01 14.45 -17.32
CA GLY A 10 27.17 15.44 -16.65
C GLY A 10 26.20 14.79 -15.66
N ARG A 11 25.80 15.50 -14.60
CA ARG A 11 24.84 15.00 -13.60
C ARG A 11 23.56 14.46 -14.26
N GLU A 12 22.97 15.24 -15.15
CA GLU A 12 21.72 14.86 -15.83
C GLU A 12 21.89 13.64 -16.74
N GLU A 13 23.03 13.52 -17.43
CA GLU A 13 23.31 12.40 -18.32
C GLU A 13 23.59 11.10 -17.54
N PHE A 14 24.27 11.21 -16.38
CA PHE A 14 24.39 10.12 -15.43
C PHE A 14 23.02 9.59 -15.02
N PHE A 15 22.10 10.49 -14.63
CA PHE A 15 20.74 10.12 -14.21
C PHE A 15 19.85 9.59 -15.35
N LYS A 16 20.09 9.96 -16.62
CA LYS A 16 19.36 9.38 -17.77
C LYS A 16 19.59 7.88 -17.93
N SER A 17 20.78 7.39 -17.55
CA SER A 17 21.17 5.98 -17.68
C SER A 17 20.76 5.11 -16.49
N VAL A 18 20.30 5.72 -15.40
CA VAL A 18 19.88 5.01 -14.21
C VAL A 18 18.63 4.19 -14.58
N LYS A 19 18.80 2.86 -14.65
CA LYS A 19 17.71 1.91 -14.91
C LYS A 19 16.50 2.26 -14.04
N MET A 20 15.29 2.09 -14.60
CA MET A 20 14.00 2.32 -13.94
C MET A 20 13.95 1.79 -12.49
N GLU A 21 14.63 0.68 -12.23
CA GLU A 21 14.75 0.03 -10.92
C GLU A 21 15.36 0.94 -9.83
N TYR A 22 16.32 1.80 -10.16
CA TYR A 22 16.99 2.67 -9.20
C TYR A 22 16.35 4.05 -9.06
N ARG A 23 15.35 4.39 -9.91
CA ARG A 23 14.62 5.66 -9.86
C ARG A 23 14.00 5.92 -8.47
N ARG A 24 13.52 4.86 -7.81
CA ARG A 24 12.91 4.90 -6.48
C ARG A 24 13.82 5.44 -5.37
N TYR A 25 15.14 5.40 -5.55
CA TYR A 25 16.10 5.93 -4.56
C TYR A 25 16.38 7.43 -4.71
N PHE A 26 16.00 8.03 -5.84
CA PHE A 26 16.30 9.43 -6.16
C PHE A 26 15.06 10.32 -6.20
N GLU A 27 13.88 9.75 -6.43
CA GLU A 27 12.59 10.45 -6.29
C GLU A 27 12.09 10.33 -4.84
N PRO A 28 11.51 11.39 -4.25
CA PRO A 28 10.83 11.29 -2.98
C PRO A 28 9.78 10.19 -3.07
N PHE A 29 9.81 9.23 -2.13
CA PHE A 29 8.79 8.20 -2.08
C PHE A 29 7.47 8.84 -1.62
N GLU A 30 6.56 9.07 -2.57
CA GLU A 30 5.17 9.38 -2.25
C GLU A 30 4.48 8.08 -1.87
N GLU A 31 4.13 7.93 -0.58
CA GLU A 31 3.30 6.82 -0.14
C GLU A 31 1.95 6.92 -0.85
N PRO A 32 1.55 5.91 -1.65
CA PRO A 32 0.25 5.93 -2.28
C PRO A 32 -0.83 5.97 -1.19
N GLU A 33 -1.77 6.90 -1.31
CA GLU A 33 -2.89 6.97 -0.39
C GLU A 33 -3.64 5.64 -0.37
N SER A 34 -3.98 5.16 0.82
CA SER A 34 -4.68 3.89 1.00
C SER A 34 -6.17 3.98 0.64
N VAL A 35 -6.71 5.20 0.54
CA VAL A 35 -8.09 5.47 0.16
C VAL A 35 -8.15 6.71 -0.72
N TYR A 36 -8.81 6.60 -1.87
CA TYR A 36 -9.03 7.70 -2.80
C TYR A 36 -9.98 8.76 -2.19
N PRO A 37 -9.96 10.00 -2.70
CA PRO A 37 -10.89 11.06 -2.27
C PRO A 37 -12.38 10.72 -2.43
N ASP A 38 -12.72 9.78 -3.32
CA ASP A 38 -14.09 9.28 -3.53
C ASP A 38 -14.50 8.16 -2.56
N GLY A 39 -13.62 7.77 -1.63
CA GLY A 39 -13.85 6.73 -0.63
C GLY A 39 -13.52 5.31 -1.09
N ARG A 40 -13.09 5.11 -2.34
CA ARG A 40 -12.62 3.79 -2.80
C ARG A 40 -11.26 3.47 -2.18
N ILE A 41 -11.06 2.23 -1.76
CA ILE A 41 -9.77 1.76 -1.24
C ILE A 41 -8.79 1.57 -2.40
N ASN A 42 -7.57 2.07 -2.24
CA ASN A 42 -6.48 1.78 -3.14
C ASN A 42 -5.97 0.37 -2.88
N ILE A 43 -6.51 -0.60 -3.63
CA ILE A 43 -6.15 -2.01 -3.51
C ILE A 43 -4.73 -2.30 -3.99
N ASP A 44 -4.11 -1.37 -4.72
CA ASP A 44 -2.72 -1.45 -5.18
C ASP A 44 -1.73 -0.90 -4.14
N CYS A 45 -2.21 -0.35 -3.01
CA CYS A 45 -1.32 0.03 -1.92
C CYS A 45 -0.69 -1.21 -1.31
N THR A 46 0.64 -1.28 -1.38
CA THR A 46 1.44 -2.35 -0.77
C THR A 46 1.17 -2.53 0.73
N CYS A 47 0.76 -1.45 1.39
CA CYS A 47 0.34 -1.44 2.78
C CYS A 47 -0.88 -2.32 3.08
N LEU A 48 -1.80 -2.45 2.12
CA LEU A 48 -3.06 -3.19 2.28
C LEU A 48 -3.04 -4.56 1.63
N HIS A 49 -2.08 -4.86 0.75
CA HIS A 49 -2.05 -6.12 -0.01
C HIS A 49 -2.19 -7.37 0.86
N SER A 50 -1.51 -7.44 2.01
CA SER A 50 -1.57 -8.63 2.88
C SER A 50 -2.97 -8.87 3.44
N ALA A 51 -3.61 -7.83 3.96
CA ALA A 51 -4.97 -7.91 4.51
C ALA A 51 -6.02 -8.18 3.40
N LEU A 52 -5.84 -7.57 2.23
CA LEU A 52 -6.77 -7.69 1.09
C LEU A 52 -6.69 -9.01 0.34
N ALA A 53 -5.51 -9.65 0.32
CA ALA A 53 -5.27 -10.95 -0.29
C ALA A 53 -5.68 -12.12 0.62
N HIS A 54 -5.94 -11.87 1.90
CA HIS A 54 -6.45 -12.88 2.81
C HIS A 54 -7.83 -13.39 2.34
N ARG A 55 -8.19 -14.64 2.68
CA ARG A 55 -9.50 -15.21 2.32
C ARG A 55 -10.68 -14.40 2.89
N CYS A 56 -10.45 -13.70 4.01
CA CYS A 56 -11.41 -12.78 4.64
C CYS A 56 -11.25 -11.33 4.14
N GLY A 57 -10.44 -11.09 3.11
CA GLY A 57 -10.07 -9.76 2.61
C GLY A 57 -11.24 -8.92 2.12
N TYR A 58 -12.37 -9.53 1.76
CA TYR A 58 -13.58 -8.79 1.40
C TYR A 58 -14.23 -8.10 2.63
N LEU A 59 -14.11 -8.69 3.83
CA LEU A 59 -14.67 -8.14 5.06
C LEU A 59 -13.87 -6.92 5.54
N ILE A 60 -12.53 -7.00 5.49
CA ILE A 60 -11.69 -5.84 5.85
C ILE A 60 -11.87 -4.69 4.85
N ARG A 61 -12.13 -4.97 3.56
CA ARG A 61 -12.52 -3.93 2.59
C ARG A 61 -13.77 -3.19 3.03
N GLN A 62 -14.82 -3.90 3.45
CA GLN A 62 -16.06 -3.28 3.93
C GLN A 62 -15.83 -2.45 5.18
N ALA A 63 -15.06 -2.97 6.14
CA ALA A 63 -14.71 -2.25 7.37
C ALA A 63 -13.94 -0.95 7.08
N LEU A 64 -12.97 -0.98 6.16
CA LEU A 64 -12.19 0.19 5.76
C LEU A 64 -13.03 1.26 5.05
N VAL A 65 -13.99 0.87 4.20
CA VAL A 65 -14.95 1.81 3.59
C VAL A 65 -15.81 2.49 4.66
N CYS A 66 -16.35 1.71 5.61
CA CYS A 66 -17.11 2.27 6.72
C CYS A 66 -16.25 3.22 7.56
N PHE A 67 -15.06 2.79 7.95
CA PHE A 67 -14.14 3.59 8.77
C PHE A 67 -13.79 4.91 8.09
N ASN A 68 -13.57 4.90 6.76
CA ASN A 68 -13.27 6.13 6.04
C ASN A 68 -14.47 7.10 6.00
N ALA A 69 -15.70 6.59 5.91
CA ALA A 69 -16.92 7.40 5.94
C ALA A 69 -17.33 7.86 7.35
N SER A 70 -16.84 7.18 8.40
CA SER A 70 -17.23 7.43 9.79
C SER A 70 -16.88 8.85 10.26
N LYS A 71 -17.84 9.45 10.96
CA LYS A 71 -17.73 10.78 11.60
C LYS A 71 -17.85 10.73 13.12
N THR A 72 -17.87 9.53 13.70
CA THR A 72 -17.98 9.36 15.15
C THR A 72 -16.67 9.73 15.85
N THR A 73 -16.73 9.97 17.16
CA THR A 73 -15.55 10.13 18.02
C THR A 73 -15.60 9.07 19.12
N PRO A 74 -14.71 8.05 19.10
CA PRO A 74 -13.64 7.80 18.13
C PRO A 74 -14.16 7.43 16.74
N ARG A 75 -13.35 7.69 15.70
CA ARG A 75 -13.68 7.34 14.32
C ARG A 75 -13.84 5.82 14.19
N GLY A 76 -14.89 5.39 13.51
CA GLY A 76 -15.21 3.98 13.28
C GLY A 76 -15.98 3.29 14.39
N LEU A 77 -16.48 4.03 15.39
CA LEU A 77 -17.32 3.47 16.47
C LEU A 77 -18.62 2.87 15.90
N ASP A 78 -19.12 3.43 14.80
CA ASP A 78 -20.28 2.96 14.03
C ASP A 78 -19.99 1.76 13.11
N CYS A 79 -18.72 1.35 12.98
CA CYS A 79 -18.27 0.29 12.08
C CYS A 79 -17.92 -1.03 12.80
N GLU A 80 -18.36 -1.16 14.06
CA GLU A 80 -18.03 -2.31 14.91
C GLU A 80 -18.41 -3.64 14.25
N LYS A 81 -19.58 -3.70 13.60
CA LYS A 81 -20.10 -4.92 12.98
C LYS A 81 -19.18 -5.45 11.88
N GLU A 82 -18.67 -4.55 11.03
CA GLU A 82 -17.78 -4.87 9.92
C GLU A 82 -16.43 -5.38 10.43
N PHE A 83 -15.88 -4.73 11.48
CA PHE A 83 -14.62 -5.17 12.09
C PHE A 83 -14.76 -6.51 12.82
N VAL A 84 -15.86 -6.72 13.55
CA VAL A 84 -16.15 -7.98 14.24
C VAL A 84 -16.31 -9.12 13.23
N ALA A 85 -17.03 -8.91 12.12
CA ALA A 85 -17.18 -9.92 11.07
C ALA A 85 -15.82 -10.33 10.48
N HIS A 86 -14.94 -9.37 10.20
CA HIS A 86 -13.58 -9.65 9.73
C HIS A 86 -12.77 -10.44 10.76
N ALA A 87 -12.87 -10.08 12.05
CA ALA A 87 -12.15 -10.76 13.13
C ALA A 87 -12.57 -12.23 13.25
N ILE A 88 -13.89 -12.50 13.28
CA ILE A 88 -14.44 -13.86 13.36
C ILE A 88 -13.93 -14.71 12.18
N CYS A 89 -14.05 -14.21 10.95
CA CYS A 89 -13.59 -14.95 9.77
C CYS A 89 -12.09 -15.26 9.84
N THR A 90 -11.29 -14.30 10.32
CA THR A 90 -9.84 -14.46 10.41
C THR A 90 -9.46 -15.50 11.48
N GLU A 91 -10.13 -15.49 12.62
CA GLU A 91 -9.93 -16.47 13.68
C GLU A 91 -10.29 -17.89 13.22
N GLU A 92 -11.48 -18.08 12.64
CA GLU A 92 -11.89 -19.35 12.03
C GLU A 92 -10.95 -19.80 10.92
N SER A 93 -10.31 -18.84 10.24
CA SER A 93 -9.37 -19.14 9.18
C SER A 93 -8.07 -19.73 9.62
N ASN A 94 -7.53 -19.21 10.71
CA ASN A 94 -6.30 -19.70 11.28
C ASN A 94 -6.51 -21.08 11.92
N SER A 95 -7.68 -21.30 12.54
CA SER A 95 -8.04 -22.59 13.18
C SER A 95 -8.19 -23.75 12.19
N ASN A 96 -8.73 -23.50 10.98
CA ASN A 96 -8.90 -24.54 9.95
C ASN A 96 -7.65 -24.78 9.09
N SER A 97 -6.55 -24.09 9.39
CA SER A 97 -5.27 -24.20 8.68
C SER A 97 -4.25 -25.10 9.40
N SER A 98 -4.66 -25.72 10.53
CA SER A 98 -3.86 -26.67 11.33
C SER A 98 -4.33 -28.11 11.14
#